data_AF-A0A536BWI0-F1
#
_entry.id   AF-A0A536BWI0-F1
#
_cell.length_a   1.000
_cell.length_b   1.000
_cell.length_c   1.000
_cell.angle_alpha   90.00
_cell.angle_beta   90.00
_cell.angle_gamma   90.00
#
_symmetry.space_group_name_H-M   'P 1'
#
loop_
_entity.id
_entity.type
_entity.pdbx_description
1 polymer ?
#
loop_
_entity_poly.entity_id
_entity_poly.type
_entity_poly.pdbx_seq_one_letter_code
_entity_poly.pdbx_strand_id
1 'polypeptide(L)'
;MPAAILFTINAFVISWLCWLPLVAANHQYGHVSASTAPVLIILGTFGPFFSAVAIVARTSGFRGLGEFLGQAFRWRVGIRWYVAALVVPAAIRIVVLYVHVLKGGAFPDLSDTARWLAIPTTFLL
;
A
#
# COMPACT_ATOMS: atom_id res chain seq x y z
N MET A 1 16.61 -11.34 -19.43
CA MET A 1 16.53 -10.14 -18.55
C MET A 1 16.00 -10.61 -17.20
N PRO A 2 16.62 -10.25 -16.06
CA PRO A 2 16.19 -10.80 -14.77
C PRO A 2 14.75 -10.34 -14.49
N ALA A 3 13.84 -11.28 -14.24
CA ALA A 3 12.40 -11.01 -14.11
C ALA A 3 12.07 -9.89 -13.10
N ALA A 4 12.95 -9.67 -12.11
CA ALA A 4 12.88 -8.56 -11.17
C ALA A 4 12.92 -7.18 -11.84
N ILE A 5 13.74 -6.97 -12.87
CA ILE A 5 13.81 -5.67 -13.57
C ILE A 5 12.50 -5.41 -14.31
N LEU A 6 11.98 -6.41 -15.04
CA LEU A 6 10.69 -6.29 -15.72
C LEU A 6 9.55 -6.05 -14.73
N PHE A 7 9.60 -6.69 -13.57
CA PHE A 7 8.65 -6.48 -12.49
C PHE A 7 8.66 -5.05 -12.00
N THR A 8 9.84 -4.52 -11.67
CA THR A 8 9.98 -3.17 -11.15
C THR A 8 9.54 -2.14 -12.18
N ILE A 9 9.96 -2.29 -13.45
CA ILE A 9 9.57 -1.38 -14.53
C ILE A 9 8.04 -1.42 -14.74
N ASN A 10 7.44 -2.60 -14.83
CA ASN A 10 5.99 -2.71 -15.02
C ASN A 10 5.21 -2.14 -13.82
N ALA A 11 5.66 -2.44 -12.60
CA ALA A 11 5.04 -1.91 -11.39
C ALA A 11 5.08 -0.39 -11.38
N PHE A 12 6.24 0.19 -11.70
CA PHE A 12 6.43 1.63 -11.80
C PHE A 12 5.51 2.23 -12.86
N VAL A 13 5.54 1.70 -14.09
CA VAL A 13 4.75 2.22 -15.20
C VAL A 13 3.25 2.15 -14.90
N ILE A 14 2.74 1.01 -14.42
CA ILE A 14 1.32 0.85 -14.09
C ILE A 14 0.90 1.85 -13.00
N SER A 15 1.70 1.97 -11.93
CA SER A 15 1.39 2.88 -10.82
C SER A 15 1.35 4.34 -11.29
N TRP A 16 2.37 4.76 -12.03
CA TRP A 16 2.47 6.14 -12.52
C TRP A 16 1.49 6.46 -13.64
N LEU A 17 1.09 5.51 -14.49
CA LEU A 17 0.01 5.75 -15.45
C LEU A 17 -1.31 6.08 -14.76
N CYS A 18 -1.56 5.53 -13.57
CA CYS A 18 -2.74 5.86 -12.77
C CYS A 18 -2.56 7.17 -11.98
N TRP A 19 -1.37 7.42 -11.43
CA TRP A 19 -1.14 8.57 -10.55
C TRP A 19 -0.75 9.87 -11.29
N LEU A 20 -0.12 9.81 -12.46
CA LEU A 20 0.25 11.01 -13.24
C LEU A 20 -0.95 11.90 -13.58
N PRO A 21 -2.11 11.38 -14.03
CA PRO A 21 -3.30 12.19 -14.24
C PRO A 21 -3.80 12.88 -12.97
N LEU A 22 -3.68 12.23 -11.82
CA LEU A 22 -4.07 12.79 -10.52
C LEU A 22 -3.13 13.92 -10.10
N VAL A 23 -1.82 13.73 -10.26
CA VAL A 23 -0.82 14.76 -9.99
C VAL A 23 -1.03 15.95 -10.92
N ALA A 24 -1.24 15.70 -12.22
CA ALA A 24 -1.53 16.76 -13.19
C ALA A 24 -2.80 17.55 -12.84
N ALA A 25 -3.88 16.86 -12.44
CA ALA A 25 -5.11 17.52 -11.99
C ALA A 25 -4.90 18.34 -10.71
N ASN A 26 -4.11 17.84 -9.76
CA ASN A 26 -3.78 18.56 -8.53
C ASN A 26 -2.99 19.86 -8.81
N HIS A 27 -2.16 19.85 -9.84
CA HIS A 27 -1.41 21.03 -10.31
C HIS A 27 -2.17 21.89 -11.34
N GLN A 28 -3.48 21.67 -11.55
CA GLN A 28 -4.32 22.43 -12.49
C GLN A 28 -3.91 22.28 -13.98
N TYR A 29 -3.14 21.24 -14.33
CA TYR A 29 -2.76 20.92 -15.72
C TYR A 29 -3.75 19.99 -16.44
N GLY A 30 -4.84 19.62 -15.77
CA GLY A 30 -5.88 18.75 -16.32
C GLY A 30 -7.06 18.62 -15.36
N HIS A 31 -8.07 17.85 -15.77
CA HIS A 31 -9.25 17.59 -14.94
C HIS A 31 -9.46 16.08 -14.80
N VAL A 32 -9.56 15.62 -13.56
CA VAL A 32 -9.99 14.26 -13.22
C VAL A 32 -11.26 14.40 -12.39
N SER A 33 -12.33 13.71 -12.80
CA SER A 33 -13.58 13.70 -12.04
C SER A 33 -13.36 13.20 -10.62
N ALA A 34 -14.08 13.78 -9.66
CA ALA A 34 -14.06 13.36 -8.26
C ALA A 34 -14.44 11.88 -8.07
N SER A 35 -15.25 11.31 -8.97
CA SER A 35 -15.59 9.88 -8.96
C SER A 35 -14.48 8.97 -9.49
N THR A 36 -13.63 9.47 -10.38
CA THR A 36 -12.55 8.71 -11.01
C THR A 36 -11.28 8.73 -10.17
N ALA A 37 -11.06 9.78 -9.38
CA ALA A 37 -9.85 9.95 -8.60
C ALA A 37 -9.57 8.77 -7.63
N PRO A 38 -10.54 8.31 -6.79
CA PRO A 38 -10.33 7.17 -5.91
C PRO A 38 -9.98 5.88 -6.66
N VAL A 39 -10.59 5.66 -7.83
CA VAL A 39 -10.33 4.47 -8.65
C VAL A 39 -8.89 4.46 -9.17
N LEU A 40 -8.38 5.59 -9.64
CA LEU A 40 -7.00 5.73 -10.08
C LEU A 40 -6.00 5.58 -8.92
N ILE A 41 -6.33 6.10 -7.73
CA ILE A 41 -5.50 5.92 -6.53
C ILE A 41 -5.36 4.43 -6.20
N ILE A 42 -6.49 3.71 -6.14
CA ILE A 42 -6.53 2.28 -5.85
C ILE A 42 -5.77 1.48 -6.91
N LEU A 43 -6.07 1.69 -8.20
CA LEU A 43 -5.42 0.96 -9.29
C LEU A 43 -3.91 1.20 -9.31
N GLY A 44 -3.47 2.44 -9.06
CA GLY A 44 -2.05 2.76 -8.98
C GLY A 44 -1.37 2.10 -7.77
N THR A 45 -2.05 2.05 -6.62
CA THR A 45 -1.56 1.37 -5.41
C THR A 45 -1.35 -0.12 -5.63
N PHE A 46 -2.24 -0.76 -6.41
CA PHE A 46 -2.11 -2.16 -6.80
C PHE A 46 -1.21 -2.39 -8.04
N GLY A 47 -0.51 -1.38 -8.54
CA GLY A 47 0.42 -1.49 -9.68
C GLY A 47 1.45 -2.63 -9.55
N PRO A 48 2.12 -2.81 -8.39
CA PRO A 48 3.02 -3.94 -8.17
C PRO A 48 2.31 -5.29 -8.22
N PHE A 49 1.07 -5.39 -7.73
CA PHE A 49 0.29 -6.63 -7.81
C PHE A 49 -0.02 -7.00 -9.27
N PHE A 50 -0.48 -6.04 -10.07
CA PHE A 50 -0.74 -6.28 -11.50
C PHE A 50 0.54 -6.64 -12.27
N SER A 51 1.67 -6.02 -11.93
CA SER A 51 2.97 -6.38 -12.49
C SER A 51 3.37 -7.82 -12.14
N ALA A 52 3.24 -8.23 -10.88
CA ALA A 52 3.52 -9.60 -10.44
C ALA A 52 2.65 -10.61 -11.18
N VAL A 53 1.33 -10.37 -11.24
CA VAL A 53 0.38 -11.23 -11.95
C VAL A 53 0.76 -11.36 -13.42
N ALA A 54 1.05 -10.25 -14.10
CA ALA A 54 1.42 -10.26 -15.52
C ALA A 54 2.71 -11.05 -15.78
N ILE A 55 3.71 -10.94 -14.91
CA ILE A 55 4.99 -11.65 -15.07
C ILE A 55 4.82 -13.13 -14.75
N VAL A 56 4.20 -13.47 -13.62
CA VAL A 56 3.96 -14.87 -13.23
C VAL A 56 3.12 -15.59 -14.28
N ALA A 57 2.07 -14.94 -14.81
CA ALA A 57 1.26 -15.50 -15.88
C ALA A 57 2.08 -15.77 -17.14
N ARG A 58 3.03 -14.88 -17.49
CA ARG A 58 3.91 -15.04 -18.66
C ARG A 58 5.00 -16.09 -18.46
N THR A 59 5.56 -16.22 -17.26
CA THR A 59 6.69 -17.13 -16.99
C THR A 59 6.25 -18.52 -16.61
N SER A 60 5.12 -18.65 -15.92
CA SER A 60 4.71 -19.88 -15.24
C SER A 60 3.27 -20.32 -15.59
N GLY A 61 2.59 -19.56 -16.46
CA GLY A 61 1.23 -19.86 -16.92
C GLY A 61 0.17 -19.79 -15.82
N PHE A 62 -1.02 -20.29 -16.14
CA PHE A 62 -2.18 -20.27 -15.22
C PHE A 62 -1.95 -21.08 -13.94
N ARG A 63 -1.20 -22.19 -14.02
CA ARG A 63 -0.86 -22.99 -12.84
C ARG A 63 0.02 -22.21 -11.86
N GLY A 64 1.08 -21.57 -12.36
CA GLY A 64 1.95 -20.72 -11.54
C GLY A 64 1.22 -19.51 -10.96
N LEU A 65 0.27 -18.95 -11.72
CA LEU A 65 -0.58 -17.88 -11.20
C LEU A 65 -1.48 -18.35 -10.04
N GLY A 66 -2.08 -19.53 -10.15
CA GLY A 66 -2.86 -20.14 -9.07
C GLY A 66 -2.03 -20.42 -7.82
N GLU A 67 -0.81 -20.93 -8.00
CA GLU A 67 0.14 -21.13 -6.89
C GLU A 67 0.55 -19.79 -6.25
N PHE A 68 0.82 -18.75 -7.04
CA PHE A 68 1.14 -17.41 -6.56
C PHE A 68 0.00 -16.79 -5.75
N LEU A 69 -1.22 -16.78 -6.28
CA LEU A 69 -2.39 -16.25 -5.58
C LEU A 69 -2.76 -17.10 -4.36
N GLY A 70 -2.55 -18.41 -4.43
CA GLY A 70 -2.75 -19.34 -3.32
C GLY A 70 -1.86 -19.04 -2.12
N GLN A 71 -0.70 -18.40 -2.31
CA GLN A 71 0.18 -17.98 -1.21
C GLN A 71 -0.51 -16.98 -0.27
N ALA A 72 -1.38 -16.10 -0.79
CA ALA A 72 -2.09 -15.11 0.02
C ALA A 72 -3.05 -15.75 1.05
N PHE A 73 -3.55 -16.95 0.76
CA PHE A 73 -4.46 -17.69 1.64
C PHE A 73 -3.74 -18.60 2.64
N ARG A 74 -2.41 -18.57 2.69
CA ARG A 74 -1.62 -19.35 3.65
C ARG A 74 -1.61 -18.67 5.01
N TRP A 75 -2.69 -18.84 5.76
CA TRP A 75 -2.85 -18.29 7.11
C TRP A 75 -2.15 -19.11 8.21
N ARG A 76 -1.71 -20.34 7.93
CA ARG A 76 -1.03 -21.19 8.93
C ARG A 76 0.42 -20.79 9.15
N VAL A 77 0.64 -19.62 9.74
CA VAL A 77 1.96 -19.16 10.20
C VAL A 77 2.07 -19.32 11.72
N GLY A 78 3.28 -19.53 12.24
CA GLY A 78 3.48 -19.69 13.68
C GLY A 78 3.04 -18.44 14.47
N ILE A 79 2.50 -18.63 15.68
CA ILE A 79 1.98 -17.54 16.54
C ILE A 79 2.95 -16.36 16.73
N ARG A 80 4.26 -16.65 16.69
CA ARG A 80 5.34 -15.63 16.74
C ARG A 80 5.20 -14.56 15.67
N TRP A 81 4.75 -14.91 14.47
CA TRP A 81 4.55 -13.96 13.37
C TRP A 81 3.33 -13.07 13.57
N TYR A 82 2.27 -13.60 14.17
CA TYR A 82 1.12 -12.78 14.57
C TYR A 82 1.48 -11.79 15.66
N VAL A 83 2.22 -12.25 16.68
CA VAL A 83 2.74 -11.37 17.74
C VAL A 83 3.65 -10.31 17.14
N ALA A 84 4.59 -10.68 16.26
CA ALA A 84 5.45 -9.70 15.59
C ALA A 84 4.64 -8.69 14.74
N ALA A 85 3.64 -9.14 13.99
CA ALA A 85 2.79 -8.28 13.18
C ALA A 85 2.00 -7.25 14.01
N LEU A 86 1.63 -7.58 15.26
CA LEU A 86 0.94 -6.65 16.16
C LEU A 86 1.93 -5.76 16.93
N VAL A 87 2.97 -6.35 17.49
CA VAL A 87 3.90 -5.68 18.41
C VAL A 87 4.85 -4.74 17.69
N VAL A 88 5.37 -5.12 16.51
CA VAL A 88 6.37 -4.31 15.80
C VAL A 88 5.81 -2.94 15.38
N PRO A 89 4.64 -2.83 14.71
CA PRO A 89 4.07 -1.53 14.37
C PRO A 89 3.75 -0.68 15.61
N ALA A 90 3.23 -1.31 16.68
CA ALA A 90 2.95 -0.63 17.94
C ALA A 90 4.23 -0.08 18.59
N ALA A 91 5.29 -0.89 18.66
CA ALA A 91 6.58 -0.48 19.20
C ALA A 91 7.17 0.70 18.41
N ILE A 92 7.13 0.65 17.07
CA ILE A 92 7.59 1.76 16.23
C ILE A 92 6.79 3.04 16.54
N ARG A 93 5.46 2.94 16.65
CA ARG A 93 4.61 4.10 16.99
C ARG A 93 4.94 4.69 18.36
N ILE A 94 5.18 3.84 19.36
CA ILE A 94 5.59 4.26 20.70
C ILE A 94 6.94 4.98 20.66
N VAL A 95 7.92 4.44 19.94
CA VAL A 95 9.24 5.06 19.77
C VAL A 95 9.12 6.41 19.09
N VAL A 96 8.34 6.50 18.01
CA VAL A 96 8.09 7.78 17.31
C VAL A 96 7.45 8.81 18.23
N LEU A 97 6.44 8.42 19.01
CA LEU A 97 5.78 9.29 19.98
C LEU A 97 6.75 9.74 21.07
N TYR A 98 7.56 8.83 21.60
CA TYR A 98 8.56 9.15 22.62
C TYR A 98 9.58 10.17 22.11
N VAL A 99 10.11 9.96 20.90
CA VAL A 99 11.01 10.92 20.25
C VAL A 99 10.33 12.27 20.00
N HIS A 100 9.04 12.26 19.62
CA HIS A 100 8.28 13.49 19.40
C HIS A 100 8.14 14.31 20.68
N VAL A 101 7.79 13.67 21.80
CA VAL A 101 7.66 14.32 23.11
C VAL A 101 9.02 14.83 23.60
N LEU A 102 10.10 14.04 23.44
CA LEU A 102 11.46 14.49 23.79
C LEU A 102 11.90 15.74 23.00
N LYS A 103 11.41 15.91 21.76
CA LYS A 103 11.67 17.09 20.93
C LYS A 103 10.76 18.28 21.25
N GLY A 104 9.97 18.20 22.32
CA GLY A 104 9.03 19.26 22.75
C GLY A 104 7.64 19.17 22.12
N GLY A 105 7.32 18.07 21.44
CA GLY A 105 5.98 17.80 20.93
C GLY A 105 4.99 17.49 22.06
N ALA A 106 3.71 17.80 21.85
CA ALA A 106 2.66 17.49 22.81
C ALA A 106 2.21 16.04 22.71
N PHE A 107 1.69 15.50 23.81
CA PHE A 107 1.05 14.19 23.76
C PHE A 107 -0.24 14.29 22.91
N PRO A 108 -0.49 13.32 22.02
CA PRO A 108 -1.67 13.34 21.19
C PRO A 108 -2.94 13.28 22.03
N ASP A 109 -3.90 14.16 21.73
CA ASP A 109 -5.22 14.10 22.33
C ASP A 109 -5.94 12.83 21.86
N LEU A 110 -6.21 11.93 22.80
CA LEU A 110 -6.87 10.65 22.57
C LEU A 110 -8.40 10.78 22.59
N SER A 111 -8.92 11.93 23.04
CA SER A 111 -10.36 12.23 23.04
C SER A 111 -10.86 12.77 21.70
N ASP A 112 -9.95 13.10 20.79
CA ASP A 112 -10.29 13.55 19.44
C ASP A 112 -10.83 12.39 18.58
N THR A 113 -12.14 12.37 18.40
CA THR A 113 -12.86 11.39 17.58
C THR A 113 -12.42 11.43 16.10
N ALA A 114 -11.97 12.57 15.58
CA ALA A 114 -11.49 12.69 14.20
C ALA A 114 -10.23 11.84 13.97
N ARG A 115 -9.38 11.71 15.00
CA ARG A 115 -8.19 10.87 15.01
C ARG A 115 -8.52 9.38 14.89
N TRP A 116 -9.59 8.95 15.56
CA TRP A 116 -10.08 7.57 15.49
C TRP A 116 -10.70 7.27 14.13
N LEU A 117 -11.41 8.24 13.54
CA LEU A 117 -11.97 8.14 12.19
C LEU A 117 -10.90 8.15 11.09
N ALA A 118 -9.72 8.73 11.35
CA ALA A 118 -8.60 8.70 10.44
C ALA A 118 -8.02 7.27 10.26
N ILE A 119 -8.20 6.37 11.24
CA ILE A 119 -7.66 5.01 11.17
C ILE A 119 -8.37 4.19 10.10
N PRO A 120 -9.72 4.06 10.07
CA PRO A 120 -10.41 3.41 8.97
C PRO A 120 -10.13 4.05 7.62
N THR A 121 -10.07 5.38 7.55
CA THR A 121 -9.86 6.07 6.26
C THR A 121 -8.46 5.85 5.70
N THR A 122 -7.44 5.61 6.53
CA THR A 122 -6.12 5.17 6.01
C THR A 122 -6.14 3.81 5.30
N PHE A 123 -7.19 3.00 5.49
CA PHE A 123 -7.39 1.77 4.71
C PHE A 123 -8.31 1.96 3.49
N LEU A 124 -8.91 3.14 3.34
CA LEU A 124 -9.82 3.50 2.24
C LEU A 124 -9.20 4.50 1.25
N LEU A 125 -8.01 5.02 1.55
CA LEU A 125 -7.17 5.87 0.69
C LEU A 125 -6.03 5.04 0.11
#